data_AF-A0A4Y1ZCF2-F1
#
_entry.id   AF-A0A4Y1ZCF2-F1
#
_cell.length_a   1.000
_cell.length_b   1.000
_cell.length_c   1.000
_cell.angle_alpha   90.00
_cell.angle_beta   90.00
_cell.angle_gamma   90.00
#
_symmetry.space_group_name_H-M   'P 1'
#
loop_
_entity.id
_entity.type
_entity.pdbx_description
1 polymer ?
#
loop_
_entity_poly.entity_id
_entity_poly.type
_entity_poly.pdbx_seq_one_letter_code
_entity_poly.pdbx_strand_id
1 'polypeptide(L)'
;MAWFVCSLLLVVLFANVPPLSFIHGVLLKYVGLPVGFTWFMSQKTFDGKKPYGFLKSVFSYMLRPKVTYAGKSVKLKKETVGGAITAVRRERYAVSDQVHRK
;
A
#
# COMPACT_ATOMS: atom_id res chain seq x y z
N MET A 1 -16.73 -7.55 2.17
CA MET A 1 -17.42 -7.84 0.90
C MET A 1 -16.51 -7.67 -0.32
N ALA A 2 -15.93 -6.50 -0.61
CA ALA A 2 -15.07 -6.31 -1.80
C ALA A 2 -13.91 -7.34 -1.93
N TRP A 3 -13.23 -7.66 -0.82
CA TRP A 3 -12.17 -8.67 -0.80
C TRP A 3 -12.62 -10.08 -1.21
N PHE A 4 -13.88 -10.43 -0.98
CA PHE A 4 -14.44 -11.73 -1.32
C PHE A 4 -14.66 -11.83 -2.81
N VAL A 5 -15.21 -10.77 -3.41
CA VAL A 5 -15.40 -10.69 -4.86
C VAL A 5 -14.05 -10.72 -5.58
N CYS A 6 -13.07 -9.95 -5.09
CA CYS A 6 -11.72 -9.94 -5.66
C CYS A 6 -11.04 -11.32 -5.55
N SER A 7 -11.11 -11.99 -4.40
CA SER A 7 -10.48 -13.30 -4.22
C SER A 7 -11.19 -14.40 -5.01
N LEU A 8 -12.52 -14.39 -5.07
CA LEU A 8 -13.31 -15.30 -5.90
C LEU A 8 -12.95 -15.17 -7.38
N LEU A 9 -12.92 -13.94 -7.89
CA LEU A 9 -12.57 -13.65 -9.28
C LEU A 9 -11.14 -14.14 -9.60
N LEU A 10 -10.20 -13.93 -8.68
CA LEU A 10 -8.82 -14.39 -8.82
C LEU A 10 -8.74 -15.92 -8.83
N VAL A 11 -9.45 -16.62 -7.92
CA VAL A 11 -9.50 -18.09 -7.92
C VAL A 11 -10.10 -18.66 -9.22
N VAL A 12 -11.10 -18.00 -9.79
CA VAL A 12 -11.71 -18.42 -11.07
C VAL A 12 -10.75 -18.21 -12.24
N LEU A 13 -10.07 -17.06 -12.32
CA LEU A 13 -9.09 -16.78 -13.39
C LEU A 13 -7.87 -17.71 -13.33
N PHE A 14 -7.38 -18.00 -12.12
CA PHE A 14 -6.21 -18.84 -11.90
C PHE A 14 -6.56 -20.32 -11.66
N ALA A 15 -7.79 -20.74 -11.94
CA ALA A 15 -8.28 -22.08 -11.63
C ALA A 15 -7.47 -23.20 -12.30
N ASN A 16 -6.86 -22.93 -13.46
CA ASN A 16 -6.06 -23.86 -14.26
C ASN A 16 -4.54 -23.74 -14.03
N VAL A 17 -4.09 -22.84 -13.14
CA VAL A 17 -2.66 -22.68 -12.85
C VAL A 17 -2.25 -23.66 -11.76
N PRO A 18 -1.21 -24.51 -11.97
CA PRO A 18 -0.66 -25.38 -10.92
C PRO A 18 -0.05 -24.44 -9.87
N PRO A 19 -0.56 -24.32 -8.63
CA PRO A 19 -1.01 -25.35 -7.69
C PRO A 19 -2.52 -25.37 -7.33
N LEU A 20 -3.34 -24.47 -7.90
CA LEU A 20 -4.80 -24.43 -7.66
C LEU A 20 -5.55 -25.55 -8.42
N SER A 21 -4.92 -26.12 -9.46
CA SER A 21 -5.45 -27.25 -10.22
C SER A 21 -5.43 -28.58 -9.46
N PHE A 22 -4.59 -28.71 -8.42
CA PHE A 22 -4.48 -29.93 -7.61
C PHE A 22 -5.56 -30.07 -6.53
N ILE A 23 -6.37 -29.03 -6.31
CA ILE A 23 -7.45 -29.05 -5.33
C ILE A 23 -8.74 -29.49 -6.02
N HIS A 24 -9.11 -30.77 -5.83
CA HIS A 24 -10.32 -31.36 -6.41
C HIS A 24 -11.62 -30.94 -5.71
N GLY A 25 -11.54 -30.39 -4.49
CA GLY A 25 -12.71 -29.93 -3.74
C GLY A 25 -13.23 -28.59 -4.23
N VAL A 26 -14.36 -28.57 -4.93
CA VAL A 26 -15.02 -27.34 -5.43
C VAL A 26 -15.38 -26.38 -4.28
N LEU A 27 -15.94 -26.90 -3.19
CA LEU A 27 -16.28 -26.07 -2.01
C LEU A 27 -15.04 -25.47 -1.36
N LEU A 28 -13.98 -26.26 -1.16
CA LEU A 28 -12.75 -25.76 -0.54
C LEU A 28 -12.04 -24.73 -1.43
N LYS A 29 -12.03 -24.99 -2.74
CA LYS A 29 -11.38 -24.14 -3.74
C LYS A 29 -12.09 -22.79 -3.90
N TYR A 30 -13.41 -22.79 -4.11
CA TYR A 30 -14.16 -21.56 -4.43
C TYR A 30 -14.83 -20.89 -3.25
N VAL A 31 -15.03 -21.59 -2.12
CA VAL A 31 -15.60 -20.99 -0.90
C VAL A 31 -14.54 -20.90 0.18
N GLY A 32 -13.80 -21.97 0.44
CA GLY A 32 -12.78 -22.01 1.50
C GLY A 32 -11.67 -20.97 1.34
N LEU A 33 -11.02 -20.94 0.17
CA LEU A 33 -9.95 -19.96 -0.11
C LEU A 33 -10.46 -18.51 -0.09
N PRO A 34 -11.56 -18.15 -0.80
CA PRO A 34 -12.08 -16.78 -0.73
C PRO A 34 -12.52 -16.34 0.67
N VAL A 35 -13.20 -17.22 1.43
CA VAL A 35 -13.62 -16.93 2.81
C VAL A 35 -12.40 -16.78 3.72
N GLY A 36 -11.47 -17.73 3.70
CA GLY A 36 -10.24 -17.65 4.50
C GLY A 36 -9.41 -16.41 4.20
N PHE A 37 -9.29 -16.04 2.93
CA PHE A 37 -8.61 -14.83 2.51
C PHE A 37 -9.31 -13.56 2.99
N THR A 38 -10.65 -13.51 2.90
CA THR A 38 -11.40 -12.35 3.40
C THR A 38 -11.33 -12.19 4.90
N TRP A 39 -11.36 -13.31 5.63
CA TRP A 39 -11.18 -13.35 7.05
C TRP A 39 -9.78 -12.85 7.44
N PHE A 40 -8.74 -13.33 6.77
CA PHE A 40 -7.36 -12.87 6.98
C PHE A 40 -7.20 -11.36 6.75
N MET A 41 -7.73 -10.85 5.63
CA MET A 41 -7.74 -9.41 5.34
C MET A 41 -8.62 -8.62 6.32
N SER A 42 -9.60 -9.23 6.98
CA SER A 42 -10.41 -8.54 7.99
C SER A 42 -9.70 -8.39 9.33
N GLN A 43 -8.79 -9.30 9.67
CA GLN A 43 -8.07 -9.26 10.95
C GLN A 43 -6.74 -8.51 10.88
N LYS A 44 -6.10 -8.46 9.72
CA LYS A 44 -4.77 -7.85 9.57
C LYS A 44 -4.86 -6.34 9.34
N THR A 45 -4.08 -5.62 10.13
CA THR A 45 -3.77 -4.20 9.93
C THR A 45 -2.36 -4.10 9.35
N PHE A 46 -2.22 -3.48 8.18
CA PHE A 46 -0.93 -3.26 7.53
C PHE A 46 -0.52 -1.80 7.71
N ASP A 47 0.65 -1.55 8.30
CA ASP A 47 1.16 -0.18 8.52
C ASP A 47 0.18 0.72 9.31
N GLY A 48 -0.50 0.15 10.30
CA GLY A 48 -1.54 0.83 11.08
C GLY A 48 -2.82 1.17 10.30
N LYS A 49 -2.93 0.76 9.04
CA LYS A 49 -4.06 1.04 8.15
C LYS A 49 -4.87 -0.23 7.88
N LYS A 50 -6.15 -0.03 7.59
CA LYS A 50 -6.99 -1.09 7.00
C LYS A 50 -6.31 -1.56 5.68
N PRO A 51 -6.40 -2.86 5.34
CA PRO A 51 -5.68 -3.42 4.19
C PRO A 51 -5.97 -2.69 2.87
N TYR A 52 -7.19 -2.18 2.71
CA TYR A 52 -7.57 -1.36 1.56
C TYR A 52 -6.78 -0.04 1.48
N GLY A 53 -6.61 0.63 2.62
CA GLY A 53 -5.80 1.84 2.71
C GLY A 53 -4.32 1.58 2.44
N PHE A 54 -3.82 0.42 2.88
CA PHE A 54 -2.46 -0.01 2.56
C PHE A 54 -2.28 -0.24 1.05
N LEU A 55 -3.14 -1.05 0.41
CA LEU A 55 -3.06 -1.27 -1.04
C LEU A 55 -3.20 0.03 -1.84
N LYS A 56 -4.13 0.92 -1.47
CA LYS A 56 -4.26 2.24 -2.08
C LYS A 56 -2.95 3.02 -1.97
N SER A 57 -2.28 2.96 -0.81
CA SER A 57 -1.00 3.66 -0.62
C SER A 57 0.11 3.09 -1.50
N VAL A 58 0.23 1.77 -1.60
CA VAL A 58 1.21 1.09 -2.47
C VAL A 58 0.97 1.45 -3.94
N PHE A 59 -0.27 1.36 -4.39
CA PHE A 59 -0.63 1.69 -5.77
C PHE A 59 -0.40 3.17 -6.07
N SER A 60 -0.79 4.05 -5.16
CA SER A 60 -0.54 5.48 -5.29
C SER A 60 0.96 5.80 -5.33
N TYR A 61 1.79 5.09 -4.56
CA TYR A 61 3.24 5.23 -4.57
C TYR A 61 3.85 4.74 -5.89
N MET A 62 3.35 3.64 -6.46
CA MET A 62 3.83 3.11 -7.74
C MET A 62 3.45 4.02 -8.92
N LEU A 63 2.24 4.58 -8.91
CA LEU A 63 1.77 5.52 -9.93
C LEU A 63 2.33 6.94 -9.75
N ARG A 64 2.82 7.28 -8.55
CA ARG A 64 3.36 8.61 -8.29
C ARG A 64 4.60 8.82 -9.15
N PRO A 65 4.61 9.83 -10.04
CA PRO A 65 5.79 10.15 -10.82
C PRO A 65 6.90 10.53 -9.84
N LYS A 66 7.99 9.75 -9.84
CA LYS A 66 9.16 10.10 -9.04
C LYS A 66 9.69 11.43 -9.59
N VAL A 67 9.68 12.46 -8.75
CA VAL A 67 10.05 13.82 -9.14
C VAL A 67 11.53 13.83 -9.52
N THR A 68 11.78 13.67 -10.81
CA THR A 68 13.04 14.00 -11.47
C THR A 68 13.06 15.52 -11.63
N TYR A 69 13.98 16.20 -10.95
CA TYR A 69 14.18 17.64 -11.13
C TYR A 69 14.55 17.92 -12.59
N ALA A 70 13.77 18.75 -13.28
CA ALA A 70 13.97 19.09 -14.69
C ALA A 70 14.11 17.88 -15.64
N GLY A 71 13.39 16.78 -15.38
CA GLY A 71 13.47 15.56 -16.19
C GLY A 71 14.77 14.77 -16.04
N LYS A 72 15.69 15.19 -15.15
CA LYS A 72 16.92 14.46 -14.82
C LYS A 72 16.71 13.64 -13.55
N SER A 73 17.18 12.39 -13.58
CA SER A 73 17.28 11.55 -12.39
C SER A 73 18.14 12.27 -11.34
N VAL A 74 17.53 12.66 -10.23
CA VAL A 74 18.22 13.31 -9.12
C VAL A 74 18.97 12.22 -8.35
N LYS A 75 20.25 12.08 -8.65
CA LYS A 75 21.15 11.25 -7.84
C LYS A 75 21.46 12.03 -6.57
N LEU A 76 21.09 11.49 -5.42
CA LEU A 76 21.46 12.05 -4.12
C LEU A 76 22.99 11.95 -3.98
N LYS A 77 23.69 13.08 -4.18
CA LYS A 77 25.12 13.19 -3.95
C LYS A 77 25.34 14.10 -2.74
N LYS A 78 26.13 13.64 -1.78
CA LYS A 78 26.63 14.49 -0.70
C LYS A 78 27.76 15.33 -1.27
N GLU A 79 27.51 16.60 -1.52
CA GLU A 79 28.55 17.56 -1.88
C GLU A 79 28.77 18.52 -0.72
N THR A 80 30.02 18.72 -0.34
CA THR A 80 30.43 19.68 0.68
C THR A 80 30.60 21.03 -0.01
N VAL A 81 29.60 21.90 0.09
CA VAL A 81 29.66 23.24 -0.49
C VAL A 81 30.41 24.15 0.49
N GLY A 82 31.56 24.72 0.05
CA GLY A 82 32.40 25.61 0.86
C GLY A 82 31.91 27.07 0.96
N GLY A 83 30.67 27.35 0.56
CA GLY A 83 30.07 28.69 0.57
C GLY A 83 28.97 28.82 1.63
N ALA A 84 28.54 30.05 1.91
CA ALA A 84 27.40 30.29 2.79
C ALA A 84 26.10 29.77 2.15
N ILE A 85 25.48 28.77 2.76
CA ILE A 85 24.20 28.21 2.31
C ILE A 85 23.11 28.66 3.29
N THR A 86 22.04 29.26 2.77
CA THR A 86 20.82 29.51 3.56
C THR A 86 19.97 28.25 3.57
N ALA A 87 20.05 27.48 4.65
CA ALA A 87 19.20 26.30 4.85
C ALA A 87 17.93 26.69 5.59
N VAL A 88 16.76 26.46 4.97
CA VAL A 88 15.46 26.64 5.63
C VAL A 88 14.93 25.27 6.05
N ARG A 89 14.76 25.07 7.36
CA ARG A 89 14.17 23.85 7.92
C ARG A 89 12.75 24.14 8.37
N ARG A 90 11.79 23.31 7.94
CA ARG A 90 10.44 23.33 8.51
C ARG A 90 10.47 22.64 9.88
N GLU A 91 10.23 23.39 10.95
CA GLU A 91 9.88 22.81 12.24
C GLU A 91 8.43 22.35 12.23
N ARG A 92 8.17 21.12 12.67
CA ARG A 92 6.81 20.68 12.97
C ARG A 92 6.51 21.11 14.40
N TYR A 93 5.86 22.25 14.57
CA TYR A 93 5.22 22.56 15.84
C TYR A 93 4.13 21.51 16.05
N ALA A 94 4.21 20.74 17.14
CA ALA A 94 3.06 20.02 17.64
C ALA A 94 2.03 21.09 17.97
N VAL A 95 1.01 21.23 17.12
CA VAL A 95 -0.15 22.08 17.41
C VAL A 95 -0.75 21.48 18.67
N SER A 96 -0.55 22.14 19.82
CA SER A 96 -1.28 21.78 21.03
C SER A 96 -2.76 22.08 20.75
N ASP A 97 -3.62 21.09 20.96
CA ASP A 97 -5.07 21.12 20.72
C ASP A 97 -5.84 22.19 21.54
N GLN A 98 -5.15 23.18 22.11
CA GLN A 98 -5.72 24.13 23.07
C GLN A 98 -6.25 25.43 22.42
N VAL A 99 -6.13 25.61 21.10
CA VAL A 99 -6.45 26.90 20.44
C VAL A 99 -7.83 26.92 19.75
N HIS A 100 -8.60 25.82 19.76
CA HIS A 100 -9.96 25.78 19.19
C HIS A 100 -11.03 25.41 20.23
N ARG A 101 -11.15 26.24 21.28
CA ARG A 101 -12.39 26.33 22.06
C ARG A 101 -12.69 27.80 22.36
N LYS A 102 -13.47 28.43 21.49
CA LYS A 102 -14.30 29.60 21.78
C LYS A 102 -15.68 29.33 21.23
#